data_AF-A0A844GA35-F1
#
_entry.id   AF-A0A844GA35-F1
#
_cell.length_a   1.000
_cell.length_b   1.000
_cell.length_c   1.000
_cell.angle_alpha   90.00
_cell.angle_beta   90.00
_cell.angle_gamma   90.00
#
_symmetry.space_group_name_H-M   'P 1'
#
loop_
_entity.id
_entity.type
_entity.pdbx_description
1 polymer ?
#
loop_
_entity_poly.entity_id
_entity_poly.type
_entity_poly.pdbx_seq_one_letter_code
_entity_poly.pdbx_strand_id
1 'polypeptide(L)'
;MNIEIALAQIFSEVERAEKLHPDWPTNPIHQAAIVTEEAGELLQASLNHNERRGSKKAMITEAIHTAASVIRFLKNINEESDESFHNVSVP
;
A
#
# COMPACT_ATOMS: atom_id res chain seq x y z
N MET A 1 6.87 18.32 7.29
CA MET A 1 7.82 17.19 7.26
C MET A 1 8.68 17.36 6.03
N ASN A 2 10.00 17.22 6.13
CA ASN A 2 10.87 17.17 4.93
C ASN A 2 10.84 15.76 4.33
N ILE A 3 11.36 15.62 3.11
CA ILE A 3 11.27 14.37 2.36
C ILE A 3 12.06 13.24 3.03
N GLU A 4 13.19 13.55 3.66
CA GLU A 4 14.06 12.56 4.30
C GLU A 4 13.35 11.88 5.48
N ILE A 5 12.67 12.65 6.33
CA ILE A 5 11.89 12.10 7.45
C ILE A 5 10.70 11.31 6.93
N ALA A 6 10.02 11.79 5.89
CA ALA A 6 8.89 11.09 5.29
C ALA A 6 9.30 9.70 4.80
N LEU A 7 10.38 9.62 4.01
CA LEU A 7 10.91 8.36 3.51
C LEU A 7 11.35 7.43 4.64
N ALA A 8 12.05 7.95 5.66
CA ALA A 8 12.48 7.14 6.81
C ALA A 8 11.29 6.52 7.57
N GLN A 9 10.21 7.27 7.76
CA GLN A 9 8.99 6.77 8.40
C GLN A 9 8.28 5.73 7.54
N ILE A 10 8.22 5.92 6.22
CA ILE A 10 7.64 4.95 5.29
C ILE A 10 8.44 3.64 5.31
N PHE A 11 9.78 3.69 5.27
CA PHE A 11 10.59 2.47 5.35
C PHE A 11 10.44 1.75 6.69
N SER A 12 10.42 2.50 7.80
CA SER A 12 10.17 1.93 9.13
C SER A 12 8.81 1.24 9.19
N GLU A 13 7.81 1.80 8.53
CA GLU A 13 6.48 1.21 8.45
C GLU A 13 6.42 -0.03 7.57
N VAL A 14 7.10 -0.03 6.41
CA VAL A 14 7.23 -1.24 5.57
C VAL A 14 7.81 -2.40 6.38
N GLU A 15 8.91 -2.16 7.10
CA GLU A 15 9.52 -3.19 7.95
C GLU A 15 8.59 -3.67 9.07
N ARG A 16 7.82 -2.76 9.68
CA ARG A 16 6.83 -3.09 10.71
C ARG A 16 5.70 -3.93 10.14
N ALA A 17 5.13 -3.52 9.01
CA ALA A 17 4.01 -4.19 8.35
C ALA A 17 4.40 -5.59 7.85
N GLU A 18 5.62 -5.77 7.33
CA GLU A 18 6.14 -7.08 6.94
C GLU A 18 6.31 -8.04 8.13
N LYS A 19 6.70 -7.52 9.30
CA LYS A 19 6.80 -8.32 10.53
C LYS A 19 5.42 -8.71 11.09
N LEU A 20 4.44 -7.81 11.01
CA LEU A 20 3.09 -8.04 11.53
C LEU A 20 2.21 -8.87 10.59
N HIS A 21 2.40 -8.71 9.28
CA HIS A 21 1.62 -9.34 8.23
C HIS A 21 2.55 -10.04 7.23
N PRO A 22 3.24 -11.12 7.63
CA PRO A 22 4.22 -11.81 6.78
C PRO A 22 3.58 -12.45 5.54
N ASP A 23 2.31 -12.87 5.65
CA ASP A 23 1.58 -13.55 4.57
C ASP A 23 0.94 -12.52 3.61
N TRP A 24 1.76 -11.95 2.72
CA TRP A 24 1.26 -11.05 1.68
C TRP A 24 0.52 -11.83 0.58
N PRO A 25 -0.64 -11.35 0.08
CA PRO A 25 -1.38 -12.06 -0.96
C PRO A 25 -0.59 -12.20 -2.26
N THR A 26 -0.77 -13.31 -2.98
CA THR A 26 -0.18 -13.50 -4.31
C THR A 26 -1.06 -12.99 -5.44
N ASN A 27 -2.38 -12.94 -5.24
CA ASN A 27 -3.33 -12.43 -6.22
C ASN A 27 -3.25 -10.88 -6.29
N PRO A 28 -2.95 -10.27 -7.45
CA PRO A 28 -2.82 -8.82 -7.59
C PRO A 28 -4.06 -8.03 -7.17
N ILE A 29 -5.27 -8.58 -7.33
CA ILE A 29 -6.51 -7.92 -6.89
C ILE A 29 -6.56 -7.82 -5.36
N HIS A 30 -6.16 -8.87 -4.64
CA HIS A 30 -6.09 -8.82 -3.18
C HIS A 30 -4.98 -7.88 -2.70
N GLN A 31 -3.84 -7.83 -3.39
CA GLN A 31 -2.78 -6.87 -3.08
C GLN A 31 -3.25 -5.42 -3.27
N ALA A 32 -3.91 -5.13 -4.41
CA ALA A 32 -4.47 -3.81 -4.69
C ALA A 32 -5.61 -3.42 -3.73
N ALA A 33 -6.38 -4.39 -3.24
CA ALA A 33 -7.41 -4.16 -2.23
C ALA A 33 -6.81 -3.64 -0.92
N ILE A 34 -5.67 -4.18 -0.47
CA ILE A 34 -4.95 -3.68 0.72
C ILE A 34 -4.51 -2.22 0.51
N VAL A 35 -3.95 -1.90 -0.67
CA VAL A 35 -3.59 -0.50 -0.98
C VAL A 35 -4.82 0.42 -0.93
N THR A 36 -5.94 -0.06 -1.45
CA THR A 36 -7.20 0.69 -1.51
C THR A 36 -7.79 0.94 -0.12
N GLU A 37 -7.70 -0.05 0.77
CA GLU A 37 -8.11 0.05 2.18
C GLU A 37 -7.37 1.20 2.88
N GLU A 38 -6.04 1.20 2.83
CA GLU A 38 -5.21 2.24 3.46
C GLU A 38 -5.48 3.64 2.87
N ALA A 39 -5.65 3.73 1.54
CA ALA A 39 -6.01 4.99 0.89
C ALA A 39 -7.40 5.49 1.33
N GLY A 40 -8.34 4.57 1.58
CA GLY A 40 -9.65 4.87 2.16
C GLY A 40 -9.56 5.38 3.59
N GLU A 41 -8.70 4.78 4.42
CA GLU A 41 -8.44 5.24 5.79
C GLU A 41 -7.81 6.64 5.81
N LEU A 42 -6.88 6.92 4.89
CA LEU A 42 -6.32 8.27 4.70
C LEU A 42 -7.41 9.29 4.34
N LEU A 43 -8.32 8.93 3.42
CA LEU A 43 -9.44 9.79 3.06
C LEU A 43 -10.36 10.04 4.28
N GLN A 44 -10.69 8.99 5.04
CA GLN A 44 -11.51 9.09 6.25
C GLN A 44 -10.84 9.96 7.33
N ALA A 45 -9.52 9.80 7.55
CA ALA A 45 -8.77 10.61 8.50
C ALA A 45 -8.76 12.09 8.10
N SER A 46 -8.66 12.36 6.79
CA SER A 46 -8.73 13.71 6.23
C SER A 46 -10.11 14.34 6.40
N LEU A 47 -11.18 13.56 6.15
CA LEU A 47 -12.56 13.98 6.38
C LEU A 47 -12.80 14.28 7.87
N ASN A 48 -12.38 13.38 8.76
CA ASN A 48 -12.51 13.56 10.21
C ASN A 48 -11.78 14.82 10.69
N HIS A 49 -10.60 15.10 10.15
CA HIS A 49 -9.88 16.35 10.47
C HIS A 49 -10.66 17.59 10.01
N ASN A 50 -11.20 17.57 8.79
CA ASN A 50 -12.02 18.66 8.27
C ASN A 50 -13.28 18.92 9.11
N GLU A 51 -13.93 17.86 9.61
CA GLU A 51 -15.07 17.94 10.53
C GLU A 51 -14.70 18.29 11.98
N ARG A 52 -13.41 18.57 12.28
CA ARG A 52 -12.88 18.83 13.63
C ARG A 52 -13.06 17.65 14.60
N ARG A 53 -13.14 16.43 14.07
CA ARG A 53 -13.27 15.15 14.80
C ARG A 53 -11.99 14.31 14.77
N GLY A 54 -10.95 14.77 14.08
CA GLY A 54 -9.69 14.05 13.89
C GLY A 54 -8.46 14.94 13.97
N SER A 55 -7.28 14.32 14.05
CA SER A 55 -6.00 15.02 14.17
C SER A 55 -5.18 14.93 12.88
N LYS A 56 -4.32 15.93 12.63
CA LYS A 56 -3.32 15.87 11.56
C LYS A 56 -2.37 14.68 11.70
N LYS A 57 -2.14 14.21 12.94
CA LYS A 57 -1.32 13.03 13.21
C LYS A 57 -1.95 11.77 12.59
N ALA A 58 -3.27 11.60 12.71
CA ALA A 58 -3.95 10.47 12.08
C ALA A 58 -3.79 10.50 10.55
N MET A 59 -3.97 11.67 9.93
CA MET A 59 -3.74 11.82 8.48
C MET A 59 -2.31 11.43 8.07
N ILE A 60 -1.31 11.85 8.87
CA ILE A 60 0.10 11.50 8.61
C ILE A 60 0.32 10.00 8.75
N THR A 61 -0.25 9.37 9.79
CA THR A 61 -0.18 7.92 10.00
C THR A 61 -0.76 7.15 8.82
N GLU A 62 -1.99 7.46 8.39
CA GLU A 62 -2.60 6.72 7.26
C GLU A 62 -1.91 7.00 5.93
N ALA A 63 -1.32 8.19 5.74
CA ALA A 63 -0.48 8.46 4.58
C ALA A 63 0.79 7.59 4.55
N ILE A 64 1.40 7.34 5.71
CA ILE A 64 2.56 6.46 5.85
C ILE A 64 2.15 5.00 5.60
N HIS A 65 1.02 4.54 6.16
CA HIS A 65 0.49 3.20 5.90
C HIS A 65 0.16 2.99 4.42
N THR A 66 -0.50 3.96 3.78
CA THR A 66 -0.80 3.93 2.34
C THR A 66 0.47 3.82 1.51
N ALA A 67 1.50 4.62 1.82
CA ALA A 67 2.77 4.54 1.09
C ALA A 67 3.47 3.19 1.32
N ALA A 68 3.44 2.66 2.54
CA ALA A 68 4.01 1.36 2.85
C ALA A 68 3.30 0.21 2.11
N SER A 69 1.96 0.24 2.02
CA SER A 69 1.20 -0.76 1.28
C SER A 69 1.46 -0.68 -0.24
N VAL A 70 1.63 0.51 -0.81
CA VAL A 70 2.06 0.69 -2.21
C VAL A 70 3.44 0.07 -2.45
N ILE A 71 4.41 0.33 -1.56
CA ILE A 71 5.75 -0.27 -1.70
C ILE A 71 5.67 -1.80 -1.62
N ARG A 72 4.87 -2.34 -0.70
CA ARG A 72 4.67 -3.80 -0.59
C ARG A 72 3.99 -4.38 -1.82
N PHE A 73 3.01 -3.69 -2.41
CA PHE A 73 2.43 -4.07 -3.71
C PHE A 73 3.52 -4.15 -4.79
N LEU A 74 4.31 -3.08 -4.97
CA LEU A 74 5.37 -3.03 -5.99
C LEU A 74 6.45 -4.11 -5.79
N LYS A 75 6.80 -4.41 -4.54
CA LYS A 75 7.77 -5.47 -4.22
C LYS A 75 7.27 -6.88 -4.53
N ASN A 76 5.96 -7.09 -4.62
CA ASN A 76 5.35 -8.43 -4.69
C ASN A 76 4.48 -8.65 -5.94
N ILE A 77 4.42 -7.68 -6.84
CA ILE A 77 3.80 -7.85 -8.16
C ILE A 77 4.89 -8.34 -9.13
N ASN A 78 4.72 -9.56 -9.65
CA ASN A 78 5.66 -10.13 -10.61
C ASN A 78 5.41 -9.54 -12.00
N GLU A 79 6.44 -8.99 -12.64
CA GLU A 79 6.36 -8.48 -14.03
C GLU A 79 6.45 -9.60 -15.08
N GLU A 80 6.92 -10.80 -14.70
CA GLU A 80 7.33 -11.86 -15.65
C GLU A 80 6.18 -12.75 -16.21
N SER A 81 4.92 -12.58 -15.79
CA SER A 81 3.83 -13.50 -16.16
C SER A 81 3.02 -13.13 -17.41
N ASP A 82 3.34 -12.04 -18.11
CA ASP A 82 2.51 -11.58 -19.23
C ASP A 82 2.90 -12.16 -20.61
N GLU A 83 3.98 -12.97 -20.71
CA GLU A 83 4.44 -13.54 -22.00
C GLU A 83 3.99 -14.99 -22.30
N SER A 84 3.11 -15.62 -21.52
CA SER A 84 2.75 -17.04 -21.74
C SER A 84 1.42 -17.31 -22.46
N PHE A 85 0.88 -16.34 -23.23
CA PHE A 85 -0.30 -16.57 -24.09
C PHE A 85 -0.02 -16.33 -25.57
N HIS A 86 1.09 -16.83 -26.12
CA HIS A 86 1.24 -17.05 -27.57
C HIS A 86 1.84 -18.44 -27.82
N ASN A 87 0.97 -19.45 -27.87
CA ASN A 87 1.06 -20.61 -28.77
C ASN A 87 -0.12 -21.56 -28.50
N VAL A 88 -1.33 -21.10 -28.80
CA VAL A 88 -2.41 -22.05 -29.11
C VAL A 88 -2.25 -22.39 -30.59
N SER A 89 -1.46 -23.42 -30.89
CA SER A 89 -1.57 -24.09 -32.19
C SER A 89 -2.96 -24.71 -32.25
N VAL A 90 -3.85 -24.08 -32.99
CA VAL A 90 -5.14 -24.67 -33.37
C VAL A 90 -4.83 -25.77 -34.42
N PRO A 91 -5.47 -26.95 -34.35
CA PRO A 91 -5.26 -28.04 -35.30
C PRO A 91 -5.51 -27.66 -36.77
#